data_AF-A0A6V7UAB8-F1
#
_entry.id   AF-A0A6V7UAB8-F1
#
_cell.length_a   1.000
_cell.length_b   1.000
_cell.length_c   1.000
_cell.angle_alpha   90.00
_cell.angle_beta   90.00
_cell.angle_gamma   90.00
#
_symmetry.space_group_name_H-M   'P 1'
#
loop_
_entity.id
_entity.type
_entity.pdbx_description
1 polymer ?
#
loop_
_entity_poly.entity_id
_entity_poly.type
_entity_poly.pdbx_seq_one_letter_code
_entity_poly.pdbx_strand_id
1 'polypeptide(L)'
;MDPALLKARQDFMRHAISSMDTLQQIKKDGSGGANRRLQHPNKKVKEKEWLLRKIQKPLHLRLLGLIIIMLYKMQQILVDYMRKRHLNVQHWGLTLNEILDEMQVYDLNKKTILWLQEALKQNPRLDSDNENKLIYKPPHKVKNKATLFALLKKQHSDGKGGILLSELAIVWQILKL
;
A
#
# COMPACT_ATOMS: atom_id res chain seq x y z
N MET A 1 -22.25 -55.88 5.04
CA MET A 1 -22.72 -54.52 5.35
C MET A 1 -22.06 -54.08 6.64
N ASP A 2 -21.26 -53.03 6.61
CA ASP A 2 -20.50 -52.58 7.79
C ASP A 2 -21.45 -52.07 8.91
N PRO A 3 -21.38 -52.61 10.14
CA PRO A 3 -22.31 -52.27 11.22
C PRO A 3 -22.18 -50.81 11.68
N ALA A 4 -21.00 -50.21 11.51
CA ALA A 4 -20.74 -48.81 11.85
C ALA A 4 -21.51 -47.83 10.96
N LEU A 5 -21.67 -48.13 9.67
CA LEU A 5 -22.42 -47.31 8.71
C LEU A 5 -23.92 -47.30 9.01
N LEU A 6 -24.46 -48.43 9.46
CA LEU A 6 -25.87 -48.54 9.87
C LEU A 6 -26.15 -47.70 11.12
N LYS A 7 -25.23 -47.71 12.10
CA LYS A 7 -25.34 -46.90 13.32
C LYS A 7 -25.27 -45.40 13.00
N ALA A 8 -24.31 -44.97 12.20
CA ALA A 8 -24.19 -43.57 11.77
C ALA A 8 -25.44 -43.07 11.03
N ARG A 9 -26.05 -43.93 10.20
CA ARG A 9 -27.31 -43.62 9.51
C ARG A 9 -28.49 -43.47 10.47
N GLN A 10 -28.59 -44.34 11.48
CA GLN A 10 -29.64 -44.26 12.49
C GLN A 10 -29.48 -43.00 13.38
N ASP A 11 -28.26 -42.68 13.78
CA ASP A 11 -27.97 -41.48 14.57
C ASP A 11 -28.29 -40.20 13.80
N PHE A 12 -27.95 -40.16 12.49
CA PHE A 12 -28.31 -39.05 11.62
C PHE A 12 -29.82 -38.88 11.46
N MET A 13 -30.55 -39.98 11.23
CA MET A 13 -32.02 -39.98 11.13
C MET A 13 -32.66 -39.48 12.44
N ARG A 14 -32.18 -39.95 13.60
CA ARG A 14 -32.68 -39.50 14.92
C ARG A 14 -32.47 -38.01 15.13
N HIS A 15 -31.30 -37.49 14.76
CA HIS A 15 -30.98 -36.07 14.91
C HIS A 15 -31.81 -35.18 13.95
N ALA A 16 -32.04 -35.65 12.73
CA ALA A 16 -32.90 -34.98 11.75
C ALA A 16 -34.37 -34.92 12.22
N ILE A 17 -34.91 -36.02 12.73
CA ILE A 17 -36.30 -36.06 13.23
C ILE A 17 -36.47 -35.13 14.44
N SER A 18 -35.55 -35.19 15.41
CA SER A 18 -35.61 -34.34 16.62
C SER A 18 -35.49 -32.84 16.29
N SER A 19 -34.68 -32.48 15.29
CA SER A 19 -34.56 -31.07 14.86
C SER A 19 -35.78 -30.57 14.08
N MET A 20 -36.49 -31.42 13.33
CA MET A 20 -37.75 -31.01 12.68
C MET A 20 -38.91 -30.85 13.68
N ASP A 21 -38.98 -31.67 14.71
CA ASP A 21 -40.04 -31.59 15.74
C ASP A 21 -39.95 -30.28 16.55
N THR A 22 -38.74 -29.82 16.86
CA THR A 22 -38.52 -28.50 17.51
C THR A 22 -39.03 -27.33 16.67
N LEU A 23 -38.98 -27.41 15.34
CA LEU A 23 -39.50 -26.35 14.46
C LEU A 23 -41.03 -26.38 14.33
N GLN A 24 -41.66 -27.54 14.50
CA GLN A 24 -43.12 -27.66 14.51
C GLN A 24 -43.73 -27.17 15.84
N GLN A 25 -43.07 -27.41 16.97
CA GLN A 25 -43.50 -26.86 18.27
C GLN A 25 -43.39 -25.33 18.34
N ILE A 26 -42.39 -24.72 17.70
CA ILE A 26 -42.24 -23.24 17.66
C ILE A 26 -43.39 -22.55 16.91
N LYS A 27 -44.11 -23.25 16.02
CA LYS A 27 -45.29 -22.68 15.32
C LYS A 27 -46.61 -22.79 16.08
N LYS A 28 -46.69 -23.58 17.17
CA LYS A 28 -47.97 -23.85 17.85
C LYS A 28 -48.17 -23.08 19.16
N ASP A 29 -47.12 -22.66 19.86
CA ASP A 29 -47.25 -22.08 21.19
C ASP A 29 -46.73 -20.64 21.25
N GLY A 30 -47.57 -19.70 20.82
CA GLY A 30 -47.39 -18.27 21.04
C GLY A 30 -48.20 -17.79 22.24
N SER A 31 -47.71 -17.96 23.48
CA SER A 31 -48.15 -17.18 24.64
C SER A 31 -47.34 -17.46 25.92
N GLY A 32 -46.93 -16.41 26.63
CA GLY A 32 -46.63 -16.46 28.08
C GLY A 32 -45.16 -16.41 28.46
N GLY A 33 -44.80 -15.47 29.34
CA GLY A 33 -43.42 -15.18 29.76
C GLY A 33 -42.94 -15.87 31.05
N ALA A 34 -41.88 -15.28 31.61
CA ALA A 34 -41.26 -15.50 32.94
C ALA A 34 -40.14 -16.55 33.10
N ASN A 35 -38.92 -16.09 32.78
CA ASN A 35 -37.64 -16.20 33.50
C ASN A 35 -37.49 -17.21 34.68
N ARG A 36 -36.51 -18.13 34.60
CA ARG A 36 -35.59 -18.46 35.72
C ARG A 36 -34.28 -19.10 35.22
N ARG A 37 -33.18 -18.64 35.84
CA ARG A 37 -31.75 -18.87 35.55
C ARG A 37 -31.30 -20.33 35.71
N LEU A 38 -30.31 -20.78 34.92
CA LEU A 38 -28.90 -20.99 35.33
C LEU A 38 -28.08 -21.74 34.26
N GLN A 39 -26.82 -21.30 34.14
CA GLN A 39 -25.63 -21.96 33.59
C GLN A 39 -25.41 -22.04 32.06
N HIS A 40 -24.37 -21.28 31.66
CA HIS A 40 -23.62 -21.33 30.42
C HIS A 40 -23.09 -22.77 30.14
N PRO A 41 -22.92 -23.18 28.86
CA PRO A 41 -21.74 -22.77 28.13
C PRO A 41 -22.04 -22.30 26.70
N ASN A 42 -22.09 -20.98 26.50
CA ASN A 42 -21.91 -20.35 25.20
C ASN A 42 -20.43 -20.49 24.79
N LYS A 43 -20.06 -21.63 24.21
CA LYS A 43 -18.71 -21.84 23.66
C LYS A 43 -18.68 -21.97 22.13
N LYS A 44 -19.82 -22.14 21.45
CA LYS A 44 -19.81 -22.44 20.00
C LYS A 44 -20.13 -21.25 19.07
N VAL A 45 -20.67 -20.14 19.59
CA VAL A 45 -20.96 -18.96 18.76
C VAL A 45 -19.75 -18.00 18.69
N LYS A 46 -19.01 -17.82 19.79
CA LYS A 46 -17.76 -17.05 19.78
C LYS A 46 -16.64 -17.74 18.99
N GLU A 47 -16.70 -19.05 18.83
CA GLU A 47 -15.68 -19.84 18.13
C GLU A 47 -15.59 -19.50 16.64
N LYS A 48 -16.75 -19.38 15.98
CA LYS A 48 -16.82 -19.07 14.56
C LYS A 48 -16.50 -17.60 14.27
N GLU A 49 -16.84 -16.68 15.18
CA GLU A 49 -16.49 -15.25 15.05
C GLU A 49 -15.00 -14.96 15.29
N TRP A 50 -14.30 -15.69 16.18
CA TRP A 50 -12.83 -15.51 16.33
C TRP A 50 -12.05 -16.11 15.16
N LEU A 51 -12.55 -17.20 14.56
CA LEU A 51 -11.95 -17.82 13.37
C LEU A 51 -12.07 -16.92 12.14
N LEU A 52 -13.26 -16.33 11.91
CA LEU A 52 -13.47 -15.37 10.81
C LEU A 52 -12.61 -14.10 10.98
N ARG A 53 -12.47 -13.59 12.21
CA ARG A 53 -11.60 -12.43 12.51
C ARG A 53 -10.10 -12.73 12.43
N LYS A 54 -9.67 -13.99 12.57
CA LYS A 54 -8.24 -14.37 12.50
C LYS A 54 -7.81 -14.72 11.07
N ILE A 55 -8.74 -15.14 10.22
CA ILE A 55 -8.50 -15.45 8.80
C ILE A 55 -8.49 -14.18 7.91
N GLN A 56 -9.19 -13.10 8.28
CA GLN A 56 -9.19 -11.84 7.52
C GLN A 56 -7.92 -10.97 7.70
N LYS A 57 -7.22 -11.08 8.83
CA LYS A 57 -6.04 -10.27 9.15
C LYS A 57 -4.83 -10.51 8.24
N PRO A 58 -4.43 -11.75 7.89
CA PRO A 58 -3.24 -11.97 7.05
C PRO A 58 -3.43 -11.52 5.60
N LEU A 59 -4.66 -11.59 5.05
CA LEU A 59 -4.92 -11.15 3.69
C LEU A 59 -4.97 -9.62 3.59
N HIS A 60 -5.64 -8.96 4.55
CA HIS A 60 -5.71 -7.50 4.60
C HIS A 60 -4.33 -6.86 4.76
N LEU A 61 -3.46 -7.42 5.60
CA LEU A 61 -2.11 -6.89 5.79
C LEU A 61 -1.24 -7.05 4.53
N ARG A 62 -1.40 -8.16 3.79
CA ARG A 62 -0.74 -8.37 2.50
C ARG A 62 -1.25 -7.40 1.43
N LEU A 63 -2.56 -7.17 1.36
CA LEU A 63 -3.19 -6.22 0.44
C LEU A 63 -2.77 -4.78 0.74
N LEU A 64 -2.72 -4.38 2.00
CA LEU A 64 -2.18 -3.08 2.41
C LEU A 64 -0.71 -2.92 2.01
N GLY A 65 0.11 -3.98 2.21
CA GLY A 65 1.50 -3.98 1.77
C GLY A 65 1.64 -3.77 0.25
N LEU A 66 0.81 -4.45 -0.55
CA LEU A 66 0.78 -4.27 -2.00
C LEU A 66 0.38 -2.84 -2.39
N ILE A 67 -0.63 -2.26 -1.73
CA ILE A 67 -1.04 -0.87 -1.97
C ILE A 67 0.11 0.09 -1.67
N ILE A 68 0.78 -0.07 -0.54
CA ILE A 68 1.94 0.74 -0.16
C ILE A 68 3.05 0.63 -1.21
N ILE A 69 3.38 -0.58 -1.66
CA ILE A 69 4.38 -0.80 -2.72
C ILE A 69 3.98 -0.09 -4.01
N MET A 70 2.71 -0.16 -4.41
CA MET A 70 2.21 0.55 -5.60
C MET A 70 2.32 2.07 -5.45
N LEU A 71 1.98 2.62 -4.28
CA LEU A 71 2.11 4.05 -3.99
C LEU A 71 3.57 4.52 -4.08
N TYR A 72 4.50 3.79 -3.44
CA TYR A 72 5.92 4.06 -3.54
C TYR A 72 6.43 3.93 -4.98
N LYS A 73 5.97 2.92 -5.72
CA LYS A 73 6.33 2.76 -7.13
C LYS A 73 5.88 3.96 -7.96
N MET A 74 4.65 4.45 -7.75
CA MET A 74 4.16 5.64 -8.43
C MET A 74 4.96 6.90 -8.08
N GLN A 75 5.32 7.07 -6.81
CA GLN A 75 6.21 8.15 -6.38
C GLN A 75 7.56 8.09 -7.12
N GLN A 76 8.17 6.90 -7.23
CA GLN A 76 9.45 6.74 -7.94
C GLN A 76 9.32 7.04 -9.43
N ILE A 77 8.26 6.58 -10.09
CA ILE A 77 7.99 6.88 -11.50
C ILE A 77 7.91 8.41 -11.71
N LEU A 78 7.22 9.12 -10.81
CA LEU A 78 7.12 10.58 -10.87
C LEU A 78 8.48 11.28 -10.68
N VAL A 79 9.29 10.81 -9.74
CA VAL A 79 10.64 11.34 -9.50
C VAL A 79 11.55 11.08 -10.71
N ASP A 80 11.44 9.90 -11.32
CA ASP A 80 12.18 9.55 -12.53
C ASP A 80 11.73 10.35 -13.75
N TYR A 81 10.44 10.68 -13.85
CA TYR A 81 9.93 11.62 -14.85
C TYR A 81 10.58 12.99 -14.68
N MET A 82 10.56 13.53 -13.46
CA MET A 82 11.21 14.80 -13.13
C MET A 82 12.72 14.78 -13.41
N ARG A 83 13.38 13.65 -13.18
CA ARG A 83 14.79 13.44 -13.54
C ARG A 83 15.02 13.50 -15.05
N LYS A 84 14.22 12.78 -15.84
CA LYS A 84 14.31 12.76 -17.31
C LYS A 84 14.10 14.16 -17.88
N ARG A 85 13.10 14.87 -17.36
CA ARG A 85 12.82 16.25 -17.73
C ARG A 85 14.01 17.18 -17.46
N HIS A 86 14.61 17.05 -16.28
CA HIS A 86 15.78 17.83 -15.91
C HIS A 86 16.99 17.54 -16.82
N LEU A 87 17.16 16.29 -17.28
CA LEU A 87 18.18 15.93 -18.28
C LEU A 87 17.90 16.57 -19.65
N ASN A 88 16.64 16.83 -19.98
CA ASN A 88 16.23 17.51 -21.21
C ASN A 88 16.30 19.05 -21.11
N VAL A 89 17.02 19.60 -20.13
CA VAL A 89 17.20 21.07 -19.93
C VAL A 89 15.89 21.79 -19.55
N GLN A 90 14.86 21.05 -19.15
CA GLN A 90 13.61 21.62 -18.65
C GLN A 90 13.69 21.74 -17.12
N HIS A 91 14.03 22.94 -16.64
CA HIS A 91 14.35 23.19 -15.23
C HIS A 91 13.24 23.91 -14.44
N TRP A 92 12.10 24.22 -15.08
CA TRP A 92 11.00 24.89 -14.39
C TRP A 92 10.22 23.91 -13.50
N GLY A 93 9.74 24.44 -12.37
CA GLY A 93 8.97 23.66 -11.42
C GLY A 93 7.56 23.39 -11.92
N LEU A 94 7.05 22.20 -11.63
CA LEU A 94 5.71 21.77 -11.99
C LEU A 94 4.91 21.36 -10.78
N THR A 95 3.62 21.67 -10.80
CA THR A 95 2.68 21.18 -9.80
C THR A 95 2.39 19.70 -10.03
N LEU A 96 1.94 19.00 -8.99
CA LEU A 96 1.61 17.58 -9.10
C LEU A 96 0.57 17.32 -10.22
N ASN A 97 -0.43 18.18 -10.36
CA ASN A 97 -1.49 18.01 -11.38
C ASN A 97 -0.92 18.13 -12.79
N GLU A 98 -0.06 19.12 -13.06
CA GLU A 98 0.57 19.28 -14.37
C GLU A 98 1.43 18.06 -14.74
N ILE A 99 2.16 17.48 -13.79
CA ILE A 99 2.96 16.27 -14.05
C ILE A 99 2.05 15.08 -14.38
N LEU A 100 0.93 14.94 -13.66
CA LEU A 100 -0.04 13.88 -13.92
C LEU A 100 -0.70 14.04 -15.30
N ASP A 101 -1.00 15.28 -15.71
CA ASP A 101 -1.54 15.61 -17.03
C ASP A 101 -0.51 15.32 -18.13
N GLU A 102 0.75 15.74 -17.97
CA GLU A 102 1.84 15.44 -18.91
C GLU A 102 2.09 13.93 -19.05
N MET A 103 1.93 13.16 -17.98
CA MET A 103 2.06 11.70 -17.99
C MET A 103 0.76 10.96 -18.37
N GLN A 104 -0.34 11.68 -18.61
CA GLN A 104 -1.66 11.12 -18.94
C GLN A 104 -2.19 10.12 -17.89
N VAL A 105 -1.90 10.37 -16.60
CA VAL A 105 -2.33 9.52 -15.49
C VAL A 105 -3.56 10.13 -14.82
N TYR A 106 -4.75 9.67 -15.21
CA TYR A 106 -6.02 10.22 -14.73
C TYR A 106 -6.72 9.35 -13.66
N ASP A 107 -6.43 8.06 -13.60
CA ASP A 107 -7.13 7.08 -12.75
C ASP A 107 -6.59 7.01 -11.31
N LEU A 108 -6.35 8.16 -10.68
CA LEU A 108 -5.87 8.22 -9.29
C LEU A 108 -6.98 8.59 -8.30
N ASN A 109 -7.06 7.82 -7.22
CA ASN A 109 -7.96 8.13 -6.13
C ASN A 109 -7.50 9.43 -5.42
N LYS A 110 -8.43 10.25 -4.93
CA LYS A 110 -8.12 11.50 -4.20
C LYS A 110 -7.16 11.27 -3.01
N LYS A 111 -7.32 10.14 -2.31
CA LYS A 111 -6.42 9.73 -1.21
C LYS A 111 -4.98 9.49 -1.69
N THR A 112 -4.83 8.88 -2.87
CA THR A 112 -3.53 8.63 -3.50
C THR A 112 -2.85 9.93 -3.88
N ILE A 113 -3.61 10.89 -4.44
CA ILE A 113 -3.08 12.21 -4.82
C ILE A 113 -2.57 12.97 -3.59
N LEU A 114 -3.37 12.99 -2.51
CA LEU A 114 -2.97 13.63 -1.25
C LEU A 114 -1.71 12.98 -0.66
N TRP A 115 -1.64 11.64 -0.67
CA TRP A 115 -0.46 10.93 -0.22
C TRP A 115 0.78 11.25 -1.08
N LEU A 116 0.62 11.32 -2.41
CA LEU A 116 1.70 11.66 -3.32
C LEU A 116 2.22 13.08 -3.06
N GLN A 117 1.33 14.04 -2.83
CA GLN A 117 1.70 15.42 -2.52
C GLN A 117 2.58 15.51 -1.26
N GLU A 118 2.26 14.74 -0.22
CA GLU A 118 3.08 14.68 1.00
C GLU A 118 4.40 13.92 0.76
N ALA A 119 4.33 12.75 0.11
CA ALA A 119 5.50 11.91 -0.16
C ALA A 119 6.54 12.58 -1.08
N LEU A 120 6.11 13.49 -1.96
CA LEU A 120 7.00 14.25 -2.83
C LEU A 120 7.69 15.39 -2.08
N LYS A 121 6.97 16.06 -1.17
CA LYS A 121 7.55 17.10 -0.30
C LYS A 121 8.63 16.57 0.62
N GLN A 122 8.48 15.34 1.11
CA GLN A 122 9.48 14.70 1.97
C GLN A 122 10.68 14.12 1.21
N ASN A 123 10.65 14.05 -0.12
CA ASN A 123 11.71 13.40 -0.88
C ASN A 123 12.91 14.35 -1.11
N PRO A 124 14.13 14.00 -0.65
CA PRO A 124 15.32 14.86 -0.82
C PRO A 124 15.74 15.06 -2.29
N ARG A 125 15.22 14.27 -3.23
CA ARG A 125 15.48 14.40 -4.67
C ARG A 125 14.63 15.49 -5.33
N LEU A 126 13.66 16.06 -4.62
CA LEU A 126 12.82 17.14 -5.09
C LEU A 126 12.94 18.32 -4.12
N ASP A 127 12.88 19.53 -4.65
CA ASP A 127 12.66 20.76 -3.88
C ASP A 127 11.20 21.19 -4.11
N SER A 128 10.52 21.58 -3.03
CA SER A 128 9.15 22.12 -3.10
C SER A 128 9.22 23.62 -2.90
N ASP A 129 8.84 24.38 -3.93
CA ASP A 129 8.76 25.83 -3.84
C ASP A 129 7.45 26.28 -3.13
N ASN A 130 7.37 27.57 -2.77
CA ASN A 130 6.23 28.18 -2.08
C ASN A 130 4.89 27.98 -2.81
N GLU A 131 4.90 27.82 -4.13
CA GLU A 131 3.72 27.60 -4.96
C GLU A 131 3.33 26.10 -5.12
N ASN A 132 3.89 25.20 -4.31
CA ASN A 132 3.77 23.73 -4.47
C ASN A 132 4.31 23.21 -5.82
N LYS A 133 5.19 23.99 -6.46
CA LYS A 133 5.93 23.56 -7.64
C LYS A 133 7.09 22.67 -7.21
N LEU A 134 7.16 21.49 -7.81
CA LEU A 134 8.21 20.50 -7.59
C LEU A 134 9.32 20.74 -8.59
N ILE A 135 10.55 20.87 -8.09
CA ILE A 135 11.76 21.03 -8.91
C ILE A 135 12.68 19.84 -8.63
N TYR A 136 13.21 19.21 -9.67
CA TYR A 136 14.17 18.12 -9.50
C TYR A 136 15.50 18.65 -8.94
N LYS A 137 15.97 18.02 -7.87
CA LYS A 137 17.23 18.33 -7.17
C LYS A 137 18.21 17.17 -7.38
N PRO A 138 19.18 17.31 -8.29
CA PRO A 138 20.20 16.30 -8.50
C PRO A 138 21.01 16.03 -7.22
N PRO A 139 21.44 14.79 -6.96
CA PRO A 139 22.28 14.44 -5.81
C PRO A 139 23.58 15.25 -5.75
N HIS A 140 24.13 15.56 -6.92
CA HIS A 140 25.35 16.35 -7.07
C HIS A 140 25.07 17.59 -7.92
N LYS A 141 25.21 18.77 -7.33
CA LYS A 141 25.09 20.06 -8.03
C LYS A 141 26.41 20.39 -8.72
N VAL A 142 26.73 19.66 -9.79
CA VAL A 142 27.88 19.98 -10.64
C VAL A 142 27.38 20.77 -11.84
N LYS A 143 28.02 21.90 -12.13
CA LYS A 143 27.71 22.75 -13.28
C LYS A 143 28.91 22.92 -14.20
N ASN A 144 30.07 23.16 -13.58
CA ASN A 144 31.32 23.49 -14.28
C ASN A 144 32.44 22.51 -13.90
N LYS A 145 33.51 22.45 -14.71
CA LYS A 145 34.71 21.65 -14.44
C LYS A 145 35.30 21.92 -13.04
N ALA A 146 35.31 23.17 -12.59
CA ALA A 146 35.78 23.54 -11.25
C ALA A 146 34.93 22.91 -10.13
N THR A 147 33.60 22.94 -10.27
CA THR A 147 32.68 22.32 -9.28
C THR A 147 32.80 20.79 -9.27
N LEU A 148 33.07 20.18 -10.42
CA LEU A 148 33.34 18.74 -10.50
C LEU A 148 34.63 18.39 -9.77
N PHE A 149 35.69 19.16 -10.00
CA PHE A 149 36.98 18.93 -9.35
C PHE A 149 36.88 19.09 -7.82
N ALA A 150 36.18 20.12 -7.35
CA ALA A 150 35.93 20.31 -5.92
C ALA A 150 35.14 19.16 -5.29
N LEU A 151 34.12 18.66 -6.01
CA LEU A 151 33.35 17.48 -5.59
C LEU A 151 34.23 16.24 -5.47
N LEU A 152 35.05 15.95 -6.48
CA LEU A 152 35.96 14.80 -6.48
C LEU A 152 37.00 14.90 -5.36
N LYS A 153 37.56 16.09 -5.12
CA LYS A 153 38.50 16.32 -4.02
C LYS A 153 37.86 16.04 -2.66
N LYS A 154 36.63 16.53 -2.44
CA LYS A 154 35.87 16.25 -1.23
C LYS A 154 35.56 14.76 -1.07
N GLN A 155 35.26 14.07 -2.17
CA GLN A 155 34.92 12.66 -2.11
C GLN A 155 36.13 11.77 -1.80
N HIS A 156 37.30 12.15 -2.30
CA HIS A 156 38.57 11.54 -1.93
C HIS A 156 38.90 11.78 -0.45
N SER A 157 38.74 13.01 0.06
CA SER A 157 39.00 13.30 1.49
C SER A 157 38.03 12.59 2.43
N ASP A 158 36.77 12.44 2.02
CA ASP A 158 35.75 11.73 2.80
C ASP A 158 35.87 10.20 2.68
N GLY A 159 36.77 9.67 1.85
CA GLY A 159 36.92 8.23 1.59
C GLY A 159 35.72 7.58 0.91
N LYS A 160 34.83 8.37 0.28
CA LYS A 160 33.53 7.93 -0.28
C LYS A 160 33.64 7.26 -1.66
N GLY A 161 34.86 7.03 -2.17
CA GLY A 161 35.09 6.35 -3.45
C GLY A 161 34.67 7.17 -4.68
N GLY A 162 34.36 6.48 -5.77
CA GLY A 162 34.02 7.09 -7.07
C GLY A 162 32.57 7.57 -7.19
N ILE A 163 32.30 8.33 -8.25
CA ILE A 163 30.96 8.83 -8.60
C ILE A 163 30.52 8.18 -9.92
N LEU A 164 29.26 7.76 -10.00
CA LEU A 164 28.69 7.26 -11.24
C LEU A 164 28.58 8.38 -12.29
N LEU A 165 29.02 8.09 -13.51
CA LEU A 165 28.93 9.05 -14.62
C LEU A 165 27.48 9.40 -14.97
N SER A 166 26.55 8.45 -14.81
CA SER A 166 25.11 8.67 -15.02
C SER A 166 24.51 9.72 -14.08
N GLU A 167 25.08 9.89 -12.89
CA GLU A 167 24.69 10.95 -11.94
C GLU A 167 25.23 12.32 -12.35
N LEU A 168 26.26 12.36 -13.21
CA LEU A 168 26.88 13.57 -13.74
C LEU A 168 26.40 13.89 -15.18
N ALA A 169 25.46 13.13 -15.73
CA ALA A 169 25.08 13.21 -17.15
C ALA A 169 24.63 14.62 -17.60
N ILE A 170 24.00 15.40 -16.71
CA ILE A 170 23.60 16.80 -16.97
C ILE A 170 24.83 17.66 -17.31
N VAL A 171 25.95 17.42 -16.63
CA VAL A 171 27.20 18.17 -16.80
C VAL A 171 27.78 17.95 -18.19
N TRP A 172 27.70 16.72 -18.71
CA TRP A 172 28.20 16.39 -20.04
C TRP A 172 27.38 17.00 -21.16
N GLN A 173 26.06 17.17 -20.96
CA GLN A 173 25.19 17.86 -21.90
C GLN A 173 25.51 19.37 -21.94
N ILE A 174 25.86 19.96 -20.80
CA ILE A 174 26.25 21.38 -20.69
C ILE A 174 27.67 21.61 -21.23
N LEU A 175 28.61 20.68 -21.02
CA LEU A 175 30.00 20.79 -21.51
C LEU A 175 30.20 20.41 -22.99
N LYS A 176 29.18 19.90 -23.68
CA LYS A 176 29.21 19.59 -25.11
C LYS A 176 28.84 20.79 -26.02
N LEU A 177 28.71 21.99 -25.45
CA LEU A 177 28.62 23.25 -26.18
C LEU A 177 30.01 23.88 -26.31
#